data_AF-A0A0P9VQ29-F1
#
_entry.id   AF-A0A0P9VQ29-F1
#
_cell.length_a   1.000
_cell.length_b   1.000
_cell.length_c   1.000
_cell.angle_alpha   90.00
_cell.angle_beta   90.00
_cell.angle_gamma   90.00
#
_symmetry.space_group_name_H-M   'P 1'
#
loop_
_entity.id
_entity.type
_entity.pdbx_description
1 polymer ?
#
loop_
_entity_poly.entity_id
_entity_poly.type
_entity_poly.pdbx_seq_one_letter_code
_entity_poly.pdbx_strand_id
1 'polypeptide(L)'
;MFSKTDIQRVLETAFLPSKCECVVALDETFSVKLLHPESGDIQLYVKGLSLSEVESSRSIARLVLSLREQRDLMGLMDLSMRRLA
;
A
#
# COMPACT_ATOMS: atom_id res chain seq x y z
N MET A 1 4.96 -21.09 -0.85
CA MET A 1 5.43 -19.74 -1.23
C MET A 1 4.33 -19.08 -2.02
N PHE A 2 3.98 -17.83 -1.71
CA PHE A 2 3.04 -17.07 -2.55
C PHE A 2 3.74 -16.67 -3.85
N SER A 3 3.06 -16.76 -4.98
CA SER A 3 3.60 -16.20 -6.22
C SER A 3 3.54 -14.67 -6.18
N LYS A 4 4.35 -14.00 -7.01
CA LYS A 4 4.32 -12.53 -7.15
C LYS A 4 2.90 -12.02 -7.44
N THR A 5 2.17 -12.74 -8.29
CA THR A 5 0.78 -12.42 -8.66
C THR A 5 -0.20 -12.62 -7.50
N ASP A 6 0.02 -13.62 -6.64
CA ASP A 6 -0.82 -13.82 -5.47
C ASP A 6 -0.64 -12.70 -4.45
N ILE A 7 0.62 -12.28 -4.22
CA ILE A 7 0.94 -11.14 -3.35
C ILE A 7 0.27 -9.87 -3.89
N GLN A 8 0.39 -9.60 -5.19
CA GLN A 8 -0.29 -8.46 -5.82
C GLN A 8 -1.79 -8.51 -5.59
N ARG A 9 -2.46 -9.65 -5.87
CA ARG A 9 -3.91 -9.79 -5.64
C ARG A 9 -4.31 -9.60 -4.18
N VAL A 10 -3.56 -10.17 -3.25
CA VAL A 10 -3.85 -10.03 -1.81
C VAL A 10 -3.71 -8.57 -1.40
N LEU A 11 -2.64 -7.88 -1.82
CA LEU A 11 -2.46 -6.47 -1.50
C LEU A 11 -3.56 -5.63 -2.15
N GLU A 12 -3.83 -5.80 -3.45
CA GLU A 12 -4.84 -5.04 -4.18
C GLU A 12 -6.24 -5.17 -3.56
N THR A 13 -6.64 -6.39 -3.19
CA THR A 13 -7.93 -6.62 -2.52
C THR A 13 -7.94 -6.12 -1.08
N ALA A 14 -6.80 -6.18 -0.38
CA ALA A 14 -6.67 -5.74 1.00
C ALA A 14 -6.72 -4.22 1.19
N PHE A 15 -6.76 -3.41 0.14
CA PHE A 15 -6.91 -1.94 0.25
C PHE A 15 -8.24 -1.39 -0.26
N LEU A 16 -9.16 -2.25 -0.72
CA LEU A 16 -10.50 -1.82 -1.12
C LEU A 16 -11.21 -1.05 0.01
N PRO A 17 -12.00 0.00 -0.32
CA PRO A 17 -12.35 0.46 -1.67
C PRO A 17 -11.27 1.33 -2.36
N SER A 18 -10.22 1.75 -1.67
CA SER A 18 -9.11 2.50 -2.29
C SER A 18 -8.42 1.66 -3.37
N LYS A 19 -8.03 2.31 -4.47
CA LYS A 19 -7.34 1.60 -5.55
C LYS A 19 -5.87 1.44 -5.15
N CYS A 20 -5.41 0.20 -5.10
CA CYS A 20 -4.01 -0.14 -4.88
C CYS A 20 -3.38 -0.61 -6.19
N GLU A 21 -2.22 -0.08 -6.52
CA GLU A 21 -1.40 -0.53 -7.64
C GLU A 21 -0.08 -1.08 -7.08
N CYS A 22 0.13 -2.38 -7.24
CA CYS A 22 1.35 -3.06 -6.81
C CYS A 22 2.23 -3.40 -8.02
N VAL A 23 3.42 -2.81 -8.08
CA VAL A 23 4.40 -3.10 -9.14
C VAL A 23 5.55 -3.88 -8.53
N VAL A 24 5.72 -5.13 -8.96
CA VAL A 24 6.86 -5.96 -8.58
C VAL A 24 7.99 -5.75 -9.60
N ALA A 25 9.15 -5.32 -9.12
CA ALA A 25 10.33 -5.11 -9.93
C ALA A 25 11.12 -6.42 -10.12
N LEU A 26 12.10 -6.37 -11.02
CA LEU A 26 12.97 -7.52 -11.35
C LEU A 26 13.98 -7.85 -10.24
N ASP A 27 14.24 -6.90 -9.35
CA ASP A 27 15.21 -6.95 -8.25
C ASP A 27 14.64 -7.50 -6.93
N GLU A 28 13.57 -8.30 -7.01
CA GLU A 28 12.86 -8.84 -5.83
C GLU A 28 12.31 -7.78 -4.88
N THR A 29 12.17 -6.54 -5.35
CA THR A 29 11.43 -5.51 -4.64
C THR A 29 10.06 -5.27 -5.26
N PHE A 30 9.18 -4.62 -4.51
CA PHE A 30 7.93 -4.13 -5.04
C PHE A 30 7.60 -2.74 -4.49
N SER A 31 6.73 -2.06 -5.23
CA SER A 31 6.22 -0.75 -4.87
C SER A 31 4.71 -0.83 -4.71
N VAL A 32 4.18 -0.15 -3.71
CA VAL A 32 2.74 -0.06 -3.43
C VAL A 32 2.31 1.39 -3.57
N LYS A 33 1.35 1.62 -4.46
CA LYS A 33 0.75 2.93 -4.68
C LYS A 33 -0.74 2.86 -4.32
N LEU A 34 -1.16 3.65 -3.33
CA LEU A 34 -2.54 3.79 -2.93
C LEU A 34 -3.11 5.08 -3.49
N LEU A 35 -4.25 4.96 -4.16
CA LEU A 35 -4.96 6.03 -4.83
C LEU A 35 -6.33 6.22 -4.16
N HIS A 36 -6.75 7.48 -4.04
CA HIS A 36 -8.09 7.80 -3.58
C HIS A 36 -9.11 7.26 -4.58
N PRO A 37 -10.14 6.50 -4.13
CA PRO A 37 -11.06 5.82 -5.03
C PRO A 37 -11.86 6.77 -5.94
N GLU A 38 -12.17 7.98 -5.45
CA GLU A 38 -12.96 8.97 -6.20
C GLU A 38 -12.09 9.96 -6.99
N SER A 39 -11.17 10.69 -6.34
CA SER A 39 -10.35 11.70 -7.01
C SER A 39 -9.19 11.12 -7.84
N GLY A 40 -8.75 9.89 -7.56
CA GLY A 40 -7.55 9.32 -8.16
C GLY A 40 -6.24 9.90 -7.62
N ASP A 41 -6.29 10.74 -6.58
CA ASP A 41 -5.10 11.33 -5.97
C ASP A 41 -4.25 10.26 -5.28
N ILE A 42 -2.94 10.49 -5.27
CA ILE A 42 -2.00 9.61 -4.56
C ILE A 42 -2.14 9.86 -3.06
N GLN A 43 -2.69 8.87 -2.34
CA GLN A 43 -2.79 8.91 -0.88
C GLN A 43 -1.51 8.42 -0.22
N LEU A 44 -0.86 7.42 -0.84
CA LEU A 44 0.40 6.88 -0.34
C LEU A 44 1.18 6.23 -1.48
N TYR A 45 2.50 6.41 -1.49
CA TYR A 45 3.38 5.70 -2.40
C TYR A 45 4.64 5.22 -1.70
N VAL A 46 4.83 3.91 -1.64
CA VAL A 46 5.98 3.26 -1.00
C VAL A 46 6.74 2.47 -2.07
N LYS A 47 8.06 2.62 -2.10
CA LYS A 47 8.97 1.93 -3.03
C LYS A 47 9.98 1.08 -2.27
N GLY A 48 10.52 0.06 -2.93
CA GLY A 48 11.65 -0.72 -2.41
C GLY A 48 11.29 -1.67 -1.28
N LEU A 49 10.03 -2.09 -1.18
CA LEU A 49 9.62 -3.12 -0.23
C LEU A 49 10.18 -4.45 -0.69
N SER A 50 10.75 -5.23 0.23
CA SER A 50 11.41 -6.49 -0.15
C SER A 50 10.37 -7.60 -0.23
N LEU A 51 10.43 -8.45 -1.27
CA LEU A 51 9.53 -9.61 -1.37
C LEU A 51 9.68 -10.59 -0.19
N SER A 52 10.84 -10.59 0.48
CA SER A 52 11.07 -11.33 1.72
C SER A 52 10.13 -10.90 2.87
N GLU A 53 9.66 -9.65 2.88
CA GLU A 53 8.73 -9.13 3.89
C GLU A 53 7.29 -9.65 3.70
N VAL A 54 7.00 -10.35 2.61
CA VAL A 54 5.67 -10.88 2.24
C VAL A 54 5.67 -12.39 2.00
N GLU A 55 6.64 -13.11 2.56
CA GLU A 55 6.78 -14.57 2.39
C GLU A 55 5.69 -15.40 3.08
N SER A 56 5.02 -14.83 4.07
CA SER A 56 3.96 -15.49 4.83
C SER A 56 2.69 -14.63 4.90
N SER A 57 1.54 -15.28 5.07
CA SER A 57 0.26 -14.59 5.28
C SER A 57 0.29 -13.62 6.46
N ARG A 58 1.01 -13.97 7.53
CA ARG A 58 1.20 -13.10 8.71
C ARG A 58 2.05 -11.88 8.37
N SER A 59 3.11 -12.04 7.57
CA SER A 59 3.96 -10.91 7.14
C SER A 59 3.20 -9.98 6.21
N ILE A 60 2.42 -10.53 5.27
CA ILE A 60 1.51 -9.76 4.41
C ILE A 60 0.49 -8.97 5.25
N ALA A 61 -0.16 -9.61 6.22
CA ALA A 61 -1.13 -8.94 7.08
C ALA A 61 -0.49 -7.78 7.88
N ARG A 62 0.74 -7.97 8.39
CA ARG A 62 1.50 -6.92 9.07
C ARG A 62 1.82 -5.75 8.15
N LEU A 63 2.27 -6.03 6.92
CA LEU A 63 2.55 -5.00 5.93
C LEU A 63 1.28 -4.21 5.58
N VAL A 64 0.16 -4.90 5.34
CA VAL A 64 -1.14 -4.27 5.05
C VAL A 64 -1.55 -3.34 6.19
N LEU A 65 -1.45 -3.79 7.45
CA LEU A 65 -1.77 -2.96 8.61
C LEU A 65 -0.88 -1.71 8.68
N SER A 66 0.43 -1.87 8.53
CA SER A 66 1.38 -0.74 8.57
C SER A 66 1.11 0.28 7.46
N LEU A 67 0.84 -0.18 6.24
CA LEU A 67 0.50 0.71 5.11
C LEU A 67 -0.83 1.44 5.32
N ARG A 68 -1.83 0.77 5.93
CA ARG A 68 -3.12 1.39 6.28
C ARG A 68 -2.93 2.49 7.32
N GLU A 69 -2.20 2.21 8.39
CA GLU A 69 -1.88 3.19 9.43
C GLU A 69 -1.13 4.39 8.85
N GLN A 70 -0.12 4.16 8.00
CA GLN A 70 0.65 5.23 7.37
C GLN A 70 -0.22 6.12 6.47
N ARG A 71 -1.08 5.53 5.64
CA ARG A 71 -2.04 6.28 4.81
C ARG A 71 -2.98 7.11 5.68
N ASP A 72 -3.53 6.52 6.74
CA ASP A 72 -4.50 7.20 7.59
C ASP A 72 -3.85 8.38 8.33
N LEU A 73 -2.60 8.21 8.79
CA LEU A 73 -1.77 9.29 9.33
C LEU A 73 -1.52 10.41 8.31
N MET A 74 -1.14 10.07 7.08
CA MET A 74 -0.94 11.06 6.02
C MET A 74 -2.24 11.83 5.71
N GLY A 75 -3.38 11.15 5.66
CA GLY A 75 -4.69 11.79 5.47
C GLY A 75 -5.06 12.75 6.60
N LEU A 76 -4.76 12.40 7.85
CA LEU A 76 -4.95 13.29 9.00
C LEU A 76 -4.06 14.55 8.91
N MET A 77 -2.81 14.40 8.47
CA MET A 77 -1.89 15.53 8.28
C MET A 77 -2.40 16.49 7.19
N ASP A 78 -2.88 15.96 6.06
CA ASP A 78 -3.44 16.76 4.96
C ASP A 78 -4.67 17.56 5.42
N LEU A 79 -5.59 16.92 6.15
CA LEU A 79 -6.77 17.58 6.74
C LEU A 79 -6.40 18.65 7.76
N SER A 80 -5.37 18.40 8.57
CA SER A 80 -4.90 19.35 9.58
C SER A 80 -4.31 20.61 8.95
N MET A 81 -3.53 20.45 7.88
CA MET A 81 -2.93 21.57 7.15
C MET A 81 -4.00 22.44 6.45
N ARG A 82 -5.04 21.81 5.88
CA ARG A 82 -6.17 22.53 5.26
C ARG A 82 -7.01 23.35 6.25
N ARG A 83 -7.07 22.96 7.53
CA ARG A 83 -7.80 23.71 8.57
C ARG A 83 -7.06 24.97 9.04
N LEU A 84 -5.77 25.07 8.75
CA LEU A 84 -4.91 26.20 9.13
C LEU A 84 -4.78 27.26 8.02
N ALA A 85 -5.28 26.98 6.81
CA ALA A 85 -5.28 27.88 5.66
C ALA A 85 -6.64 28.58 5.51
#